data_AF-A0A2R6TAI5-F1
#
_entry.id   AF-A0A2R6TAI5-F1
#
_cell.length_a   1.000
_cell.length_b   1.000
_cell.length_c   1.000
_cell.angle_alpha   90.00
_cell.angle_beta   90.00
_cell.angle_gamma   90.00
#
_symmetry.space_group_name_H-M   'P 1'
#
loop_
_entity.id
_entity.type
_entity.pdbx_description
1 polymer ?
#
loop_
_entity_poly.entity_id
_entity_poly.type
_entity_poly.pdbx_seq_one_letter_code
_entity_poly.pdbx_strand_id
1 'polypeptide(L)'
;MRFFGKSKEEKMAEAQAKQALKNGKDLKQVLTALKENRDQIEKSTGRRPDIDDTTKLFMQKVLNVWISEGRDIDDEKFWEAVDYNKQFDFPVEYYER
;
A
#
# COMPACT_ATOMS: atom_id res chain seq x y z
N MET A 1 11.34 36.17 -24.65
CA MET A 1 10.83 35.01 -23.88
C MET A 1 11.91 34.56 -22.90
N ARG A 2 11.64 34.59 -21.58
CA ARG A 2 12.52 33.95 -20.58
C ARG A 2 12.24 32.44 -20.59
N PHE A 3 13.22 31.63 -20.95
CA PHE A 3 13.18 30.18 -20.77
C PHE A 3 13.47 29.86 -19.30
N PHE A 4 12.43 29.63 -18.50
CA PHE A 4 12.58 29.07 -17.16
C PHE A 4 12.78 27.56 -17.28
N GLY A 5 14.04 27.13 -17.38
CA GLY A 5 14.38 25.71 -17.23
C GLY A 5 14.28 25.31 -15.76
N LYS A 6 13.64 24.18 -15.47
CA LYS A 6 13.51 23.64 -14.10
C LYS A 6 14.86 23.53 -13.40
N SER A 7 14.91 23.86 -12.11
CA SER A 7 16.13 23.76 -11.30
C SER A 7 16.59 22.30 -11.18
N LYS A 8 17.84 22.07 -10.73
CA LYS A 8 18.32 20.71 -10.47
C LYS A 8 17.50 20.03 -9.36
N GLU A 9 17.08 20.76 -8.32
CA GLU A 9 16.22 20.19 -7.27
C GLU A 9 14.85 19.77 -7.82
N GLU A 10 14.21 20.60 -8.65
CA GLU A 10 12.89 20.27 -9.23
C GLU A 10 12.94 19.00 -10.10
N LYS A 11 14.03 18.81 -10.86
CA LYS A 11 14.23 17.61 -11.66
C LYS A 11 14.42 16.36 -10.79
N MET A 12 15.12 16.48 -9.67
CA MET A 12 15.31 15.37 -8.72
C MET A 12 14.01 15.02 -8.01
N ALA A 13 13.23 16.01 -7.54
CA ALA A 13 11.93 15.79 -6.94
C ALA A 13 10.95 15.11 -7.91
N GLU A 14 10.93 15.53 -9.17
CA GLU A 14 10.10 14.89 -10.21
C GLU A 14 10.51 13.44 -10.49
N ALA A 15 11.82 13.15 -10.50
CA ALA A 15 12.33 11.79 -10.67
C ALA A 15 11.98 10.89 -9.48
N GLN A 16 12.12 11.40 -8.25
CA GLN A 16 11.72 10.68 -7.04
C GLN A 16 10.22 10.39 -7.01
N ALA A 17 9.38 11.36 -7.39
CA ALA A 17 7.94 11.17 -7.48
C ALA A 17 7.57 10.09 -8.52
N LYS A 18 8.19 10.11 -9.71
CA LYS A 18 8.00 9.06 -10.73
C LYS A 18 8.43 7.68 -10.25
N GLN A 19 9.55 7.61 -9.53
CA GLN A 19 10.03 6.35 -8.96
C GLN A 19 9.09 5.82 -7.88
N ALA A 20 8.58 6.69 -6.99
CA ALA A 20 7.60 6.33 -5.98
C ALA A 20 6.30 5.78 -6.60
N LEU A 21 5.81 6.42 -7.68
CA LEU A 21 4.64 5.94 -8.43
C LEU A 21 4.88 4.56 -9.06
N LYS A 22 6.08 4.32 -9.62
CA LYS A 22 6.43 3.01 -10.18
C LYS A 22 6.50 1.95 -9.08
N ASN A 23 7.18 2.24 -7.98
CA ASN A 23 7.28 1.34 -6.83
C ASN A 23 5.89 1.00 -6.27
N GLY A 24 4.98 1.98 -6.19
CA GLY A 24 3.60 1.75 -5.75
C GLY A 24 2.81 0.83 -6.70
N LYS A 25 3.00 0.96 -8.02
CA LYS A 25 2.38 0.07 -9.02
C LYS A 25 2.91 -1.36 -8.90
N ASP A 26 4.22 -1.52 -8.78
CA ASP A 26 4.87 -2.83 -8.66
C ASP A 26 4.40 -3.53 -7.37
N LEU A 27 4.33 -2.79 -6.26
CA LEU A 27 3.79 -3.29 -5.00
C LEU A 27 2.32 -3.73 -5.12
N LYS A 28 1.46 -2.94 -5.78
CA LYS A 28 0.04 -3.32 -5.99
C LYS A 28 -0.08 -4.61 -6.79
N GLN A 29 0.77 -4.81 -7.80
CA GLN A 29 0.77 -6.06 -8.57
C GLN A 29 1.16 -7.27 -7.72
N VAL A 30 2.21 -7.16 -6.90
CA VAL A 30 2.65 -8.24 -6.01
C VAL A 30 1.55 -8.61 -5.02
N LEU A 31 0.93 -7.64 -4.38
CA LEU A 31 -0.16 -7.89 -3.41
C LEU A 31 -1.40 -8.49 -4.06
N THR A 32 -1.70 -8.09 -5.30
CA THR A 32 -2.79 -8.69 -6.08
C THR A 32 -2.53 -10.18 -6.34
N ALA A 33 -1.33 -10.55 -6.78
CA ALA A 33 -0.98 -11.94 -7.03
C ALA A 33 -1.02 -12.80 -5.75
N LEU A 34 -0.56 -12.26 -4.62
CA LEU A 34 -0.63 -12.94 -3.32
C LEU A 34 -2.09 -13.17 -2.88
N LYS A 35 -2.95 -12.18 -3.08
CA LYS A 35 -4.39 -12.28 -2.79
C LYS A 35 -5.07 -13.31 -3.70
N GLU A 36 -4.78 -13.31 -5.00
CA GLU A 36 -5.32 -14.31 -5.93
C GLU A 36 -4.92 -15.74 -5.57
N ASN A 37 -3.68 -15.96 -5.16
CA ASN A 37 -3.22 -17.27 -4.68
C ASN A 37 -4.01 -17.71 -3.42
N ARG A 38 -4.25 -16.80 -2.48
CA ARG A 38 -5.05 -17.09 -1.27
C ARG A 38 -6.50 -17.39 -1.63
N ASP A 39 -7.11 -16.61 -2.53
CA ASP A 39 -8.48 -16.82 -3.03
C ASP A 39 -8.61 -18.19 -3.74
N GLN A 40 -7.59 -18.62 -4.49
CA GLN A 40 -7.56 -19.95 -5.13
C GLN A 40 -7.48 -21.08 -4.09
N ILE A 41 -6.63 -20.93 -3.08
CA ILE A 41 -6.51 -21.92 -2.01
C ILE A 41 -7.82 -22.01 -1.23
N GLU A 42 -8.46 -20.87 -0.93
CA GLU A 42 -9.77 -20.83 -0.27
C GLU A 42 -10.84 -21.56 -1.08
N LYS A 43 -10.90 -21.33 -2.40
CA LYS A 43 -11.83 -22.05 -3.29
C LYS A 43 -11.58 -23.57 -3.29
N SER A 44 -10.33 -24.00 -3.19
CA SER A 44 -9.96 -25.42 -3.25
C SER A 44 -10.13 -26.16 -1.91
N THR A 45 -9.91 -25.48 -0.79
CA THR A 45 -9.86 -26.09 0.55
C THR A 45 -11.04 -25.69 1.44
N GLY A 46 -11.82 -24.69 1.05
CA GLY A 46 -12.85 -24.06 1.88
C GLY A 46 -12.30 -23.21 3.03
N ARG A 47 -10.97 -23.04 3.12
CA ARG A 47 -10.31 -22.28 4.19
C ARG A 47 -9.42 -21.19 3.59
N ARG A 48 -9.64 -19.94 4.01
CA ARG A 48 -8.77 -18.81 3.64
C ARG A 48 -7.42 -18.94 4.37
N PRO A 49 -6.29 -19.01 3.64
CA PRO A 49 -4.97 -18.95 4.26
C PRO A 49 -4.73 -17.57 4.86
N ASP A 50 -3.90 -17.49 5.90
CA ASP A 50 -3.47 -16.20 6.42
C ASP A 50 -2.63 -15.42 5.39
N ILE A 51 -2.57 -14.09 5.54
CA ILE A 51 -1.61 -13.26 4.81
C ILE A 51 -0.19 -13.72 5.18
N ASP A 52 0.71 -13.79 4.20
CA ASP A 52 2.10 -14.19 4.43
C ASP A 52 2.82 -13.19 5.37
N ASP A 53 3.78 -13.70 6.15
CA ASP A 53 4.45 -12.93 7.19
C ASP A 53 5.18 -11.69 6.65
N THR A 54 5.76 -11.78 5.44
CA THR A 54 6.45 -10.67 4.79
C THR A 54 5.48 -9.52 4.48
N THR A 55 4.33 -9.85 3.91
CA THR A 55 3.27 -8.87 3.63
C THR A 55 2.70 -8.29 4.91
N LYS A 56 2.49 -9.11 5.95
CA LYS A 56 2.08 -8.61 7.28
C LYS A 56 3.09 -7.61 7.85
N LEU A 57 4.38 -7.94 7.84
CA LEU A 57 5.43 -7.04 8.34
C LEU A 57 5.47 -5.71 7.56
N PHE A 58 5.31 -5.78 6.24
CA PHE A 58 5.27 -4.59 5.40
C PHE A 58 4.04 -3.71 5.73
N MET A 59 2.85 -4.30 5.83
CA MET A 59 1.62 -3.57 6.14
C MET A 59 1.60 -3.03 7.56
N GLN A 60 2.15 -3.77 8.52
CA GLN A 60 2.35 -3.29 9.89
C GLN A 60 3.27 -2.07 9.92
N LYS A 61 4.31 -2.02 9.09
CA LYS A 61 5.16 -0.83 8.98
C LYS A 61 4.38 0.38 8.48
N VAL A 62 3.48 0.21 7.51
CA VAL A 62 2.61 1.29 7.02
C VAL A 62 1.70 1.79 8.13
N LEU A 63 1.03 0.88 8.83
CA LEU A 63 0.17 1.19 9.96
C LEU A 63 0.92 1.97 11.06
N ASN A 64 2.12 1.50 11.42
CA ASN A 64 2.97 2.17 12.42
C ASN A 64 3.39 3.58 12.01
N VAL A 65 3.63 3.82 10.71
CA VAL A 65 3.93 5.16 10.21
C VAL A 65 2.74 6.08 10.42
N TRP A 66 1.53 5.66 10.04
CA TRP A 66 0.32 6.47 10.23
C TRP A 66 0.04 6.76 11.71
N ILE A 67 0.18 5.75 12.58
CA ILE A 67 0.06 5.95 14.04
C ILE A 67 1.11 6.94 14.55
N SER A 68 2.36 6.86 14.07
CA SER A 68 3.44 7.78 14.47
C SER A 68 3.23 9.22 13.98
N GLU A 69 2.46 9.41 12.91
CA GLU A 69 2.01 10.72 12.43
C GLU A 69 0.86 11.30 13.27
N GLY A 70 0.41 10.57 14.32
CA GLY A 70 -0.65 11.00 15.23
C GLY A 70 -2.06 10.67 14.75
N ARG A 71 -2.20 9.74 13.81
CA ARG A 71 -3.49 9.29 13.27
C ARG A 71 -4.07 8.19 14.16
N ASP A 72 -5.34 8.30 14.53
CA ASP A 72 -6.07 7.24 15.27
C ASP A 72 -6.69 6.26 14.27
N ILE A 73 -5.92 5.24 13.88
CA ILE A 73 -6.32 4.27 12.87
C ILE A 73 -7.09 3.11 13.50
N ASP A 74 -8.19 2.72 12.87
CA ASP A 74 -8.89 1.46 13.11
C ASP A 74 -8.13 0.30 12.47
N ASP A 75 -7.33 -0.38 13.29
CA ASP A 75 -6.55 -1.56 12.90
C ASP A 75 -7.40 -2.64 12.22
N GLU A 76 -8.60 -2.93 12.73
CA GLU A 76 -9.44 -4.00 12.17
C GLU A 76 -9.87 -3.66 10.74
N LYS A 77 -10.31 -2.42 10.54
CA LYS A 77 -10.70 -1.89 9.23
C LYS A 77 -9.52 -1.87 8.25
N PHE A 78 -8.33 -1.50 8.72
CA PHE A 78 -7.11 -1.53 7.91
C PHE A 78 -6.78 -2.97 7.48
N TRP A 79 -6.74 -3.92 8.42
CA TRP A 79 -6.39 -5.31 8.12
C TRP A 79 -7.42 -6.01 7.25
N GLU A 80 -8.71 -5.68 7.39
CA GLU A 80 -9.75 -6.12 6.46
C GLU A 80 -9.48 -5.62 5.03
N ALA A 81 -9.13 -4.33 4.87
CA ALA A 81 -8.79 -3.80 3.56
C ALA A 81 -7.54 -4.46 2.97
N VAL A 82 -6.51 -4.73 3.77
CA VAL A 82 -5.33 -5.49 3.34
C VAL A 82 -5.72 -6.90 2.88
N ASP A 83 -6.61 -7.57 3.60
CA ASP A 83 -7.03 -8.93 3.27
C ASP A 83 -7.72 -9.02 1.91
N TYR A 84 -8.45 -7.97 1.53
CA TYR A 84 -9.13 -7.85 0.24
C TYR A 84 -8.30 -7.11 -0.83
N ASN A 85 -7.06 -6.72 -0.53
CA ASN A 85 -6.19 -5.92 -1.39
C ASN A 85 -6.80 -4.56 -1.81
N LYS A 86 -7.50 -3.90 -0.87
CA LYS A 86 -8.16 -2.59 -1.01
C LYS A 86 -7.49 -1.48 -0.21
N GLN A 87 -6.39 -1.77 0.48
CA GLN A 87 -5.68 -0.84 1.36
C GLN A 87 -5.27 0.48 0.66
N PHE A 88 -5.06 0.45 -0.66
CA PHE A 88 -4.69 1.63 -1.47
C PHE A 88 -5.86 2.22 -2.28
N ASP A 89 -7.06 1.66 -2.17
CA ASP A 89 -8.23 2.17 -2.90
C ASP A 89 -8.94 3.28 -2.11
N PHE A 90 -8.62 3.43 -0.83
CA PHE A 90 -9.16 4.46 0.06
C PHE A 90 -8.05 5.38 0.58
N PRO A 91 -8.37 6.66 0.83
CA PRO A 91 -7.44 7.58 1.48
C PRO A 91 -7.23 7.17 2.96
N VAL A 92 -6.16 7.64 3.59
CA VAL A 92 -5.81 7.24 4.97
C VAL A 92 -6.89 7.63 5.98
N GLU A 93 -7.62 8.72 5.76
CA GLU A 93 -8.75 9.19 6.58
C GLU A 93 -9.91 8.19 6.60
N TYR A 94 -10.03 7.31 5.59
CA TYR A 94 -11.03 6.25 5.61
C TYR A 94 -10.79 5.27 6.76
N TYR A 95 -9.54 5.10 7.19
CA TYR A 95 -9.17 4.16 8.24
C TYR A 95 -9.16 4.79 9.63
N GLU A 96 -9.50 6.07 9.78
CA GLU A 96 -9.56 6.72 11.09
C GLU A 96 -10.83 6.34 11.86
N ARG A 97 -10.78 6.41 13.19
CA ARG A 97 -11.89 6.15 14.13
C ARG A 97 -12.85 7.32 14.31
#